data_AF-A0A9E2UM69-F1
#
_entry.id   AF-A0A9E2UM69-F1
#
_cell.length_a   1.000
_cell.length_b   1.000
_cell.length_c   1.000
_cell.angle_alpha   90.00
_cell.angle_beta   90.00
_cell.angle_gamma   90.00
#
_symmetry.space_group_name_H-M   'P 1'
#
loop_
_entity.id
_entity.type
_entity.pdbx_description
1 polymer ?
#
loop_
_entity_poly.entity_id
_entity_poly.type
_entity_poly.pdbx_seq_one_letter_code
_entity_poly.pdbx_strand_id
1 'polypeptide(L)'
;MEQLSKEIKEKVRKLFEEEKVDLVIGYEKGTLPFRSTPCFVKNAEDAEKLVWNSCCENNLAAYIPGMKGKIGIIAKGCDSRSLVGH
;
A
#
# COMPACT_ATOMS: atom_id res chain seq x y z
N MET A 1 7.57 13.84 -6.37
CA MET A 1 6.92 13.04 -5.30
C MET A 1 5.42 12.85 -5.56
N GLU A 2 4.67 13.85 -6.04
CA GLU A 2 3.23 13.68 -6.36
C GLU A 2 2.91 12.71 -7.50
N GLN A 3 3.74 12.66 -8.56
CA GLN A 3 3.49 11.79 -9.72
C GLN A 3 3.44 10.30 -9.34
N LEU A 4 4.36 9.85 -8.48
CA LEU A 4 4.40 8.45 -8.07
C LEU A 4 3.14 8.04 -7.30
N SER A 5 2.62 8.94 -6.46
CA SER A 5 1.36 8.68 -5.74
C SER A 5 0.18 8.49 -6.70
N LYS A 6 0.13 9.27 -7.80
CA LYS A 6 -0.91 9.12 -8.83
C LYS A 6 -0.77 7.81 -9.58
N GLU A 7 0.44 7.44 -9.99
CA GLU A 7 0.70 6.17 -10.68
C GLU A 7 0.33 4.95 -9.82
N ILE A 8 0.64 5.02 -8.52
CA ILE A 8 0.25 3.97 -7.56
C ILE A 8 -1.27 3.87 -7.49
N LYS A 9 -1.98 4.99 -7.30
CA LYS A 9 -3.46 5.02 -7.27
C LYS A 9 -4.08 4.40 -8.51
N GLU A 10 -3.58 4.77 -9.69
CA GLU A 10 -4.09 4.25 -10.95
C GLU A 10 -3.85 2.74 -11.09
N LYS A 11 -2.64 2.26 -10.74
CA LYS A 11 -2.34 0.82 -10.74
C LYS A 11 -3.21 0.04 -9.77
N VAL A 12 -3.37 0.55 -8.55
CA VAL A 12 -4.20 -0.07 -7.52
C VAL A 12 -5.64 -0.17 -8.01
N ARG A 13 -6.18 0.92 -8.56
CA ARG A 13 -7.52 0.91 -9.15
C ARG A 13 -7.66 -0.13 -10.28
N LYS A 14 -6.70 -0.18 -11.22
CA LYS A 14 -6.67 -1.22 -12.28
C LYS A 14 -6.63 -2.64 -11.70
N LEU A 15 -5.83 -2.89 -10.66
CA LEU A 15 -5.73 -4.19 -10.00
C LEU A 15 -7.07 -4.63 -9.37
N PHE A 16 -7.83 -3.68 -8.81
CA PHE A 16 -9.19 -3.93 -8.32
C PHE A 16 -10.19 -4.13 -9.47
N GLU A 17 -10.13 -3.32 -10.53
CA GLU A 17 -10.97 -3.48 -11.73
C GLU A 17 -10.73 -4.83 -12.43
N GLU A 18 -9.49 -5.33 -12.41
CA GLU A 18 -9.13 -6.66 -12.93
C GLU A 18 -9.38 -7.80 -11.92
N GLU A 19 -9.89 -7.51 -10.72
CA GLU A 19 -10.14 -8.49 -9.64
C GLU A 19 -8.92 -9.37 -9.29
N LYS A 20 -7.72 -8.80 -9.50
CA LYS A 20 -6.43 -9.46 -9.24
C LYS A 20 -6.05 -9.43 -7.77
N VAL A 21 -6.58 -8.47 -7.02
CA VAL A 21 -6.33 -8.29 -5.60
C VAL A 21 -7.66 -8.10 -4.88
N ASP A 22 -7.78 -8.74 -3.72
CA ASP A 22 -8.92 -8.60 -2.80
C ASP A 22 -8.66 -7.48 -1.78
N LEU A 23 -7.38 -7.25 -1.48
CA LEU A 23 -6.92 -6.26 -0.53
C LEU A 23 -5.61 -5.65 -1.01
N VAL A 24 -5.44 -4.34 -0.87
CA VAL A 24 -4.16 -3.67 -1.07
C VAL A 24 -3.74 -2.98 0.21
N ILE A 25 -2.51 -3.26 0.67
CA ILE A 25 -1.90 -2.62 1.82
C ILE A 25 -0.97 -1.52 1.30
N GLY A 26 -1.22 -0.30 1.75
CA GLY A 26 -0.42 0.86 1.40
C GLY A 26 -0.19 1.80 2.57
N TYR A 27 0.15 3.04 2.25
CA TYR A 27 0.38 4.08 3.23
C TYR A 27 -0.68 5.17 3.07
N GLU A 28 -1.17 5.71 4.18
CA GLU A 28 -1.98 6.93 4.20
C GLU A 28 -1.29 8.02 5.02
N LYS A 29 -1.83 9.24 4.92
CA LYS A 29 -1.40 10.36 5.76
C LYS A 29 -1.84 10.07 7.20
N GLY A 30 -0.87 9.79 8.07
CA GLY A 30 -1.15 9.53 9.47
C GLY A 30 -1.64 10.78 10.21
N THR A 31 -2.20 10.54 11.40
CA THR A 31 -2.67 11.59 12.31
C THR A 31 -1.53 12.47 12.85
N LEU A 32 -0.30 11.96 12.84
CA LEU A 32 0.88 12.68 13.30
C LEU A 32 1.62 13.34 12.12
N PRO A 33 2.07 14.60 12.25
CA PRO A 33 2.93 15.22 11.25
C PRO A 33 4.19 14.36 11.08
N PHE A 34 4.57 14.11 9.83
CA PHE A 34 5.73 13.28 9.44
C PHE A 34 5.63 11.76 9.72
N ARG A 35 4.45 11.21 10.03
CA ARG A 35 4.24 9.76 10.01
C ARG A 35 3.22 9.35 8.97
N SER A 36 3.56 8.31 8.22
CA SER A 36 2.60 7.55 7.41
C SER A 36 2.06 6.38 8.22
N THR A 37 0.75 6.16 8.17
CA THR A 37 0.10 5.00 8.80
C THR A 37 -0.20 3.94 7.74
N PRO A 38 -0.20 2.64 8.12
CA PRO A 38 -0.66 1.58 7.23
C PRO A 38 -2.13 1.78 6.88
N CYS A 39 -2.45 1.70 5.59
CA CYS A 39 -3.81 1.81 5.08
C CYS A 39 -4.21 0.51 4.38
N PHE A 40 -5.41 0.04 4.67
CA PHE A 40 -5.98 -1.18 4.09
C PHE A 40 -7.06 -0.80 3.08
N VAL A 41 -6.70 -0.88 1.81
CA VAL A 41 -7.57 -0.55 0.68
C VAL A 41 -8.28 -1.81 0.25
N LYS A 42 -9.63 -1.79 0.31
CA LYS A 42 -10.48 -2.90 -0.14
C LYS A 42 -11.26 -2.57 -1.41
N ASN A 43 -11.31 -1.29 -1.78
CA ASN A 43 -12.07 -0.80 -2.93
C ASN A 43 -11.21 0.18 -3.73
N ALA A 44 -11.56 0.37 -5.00
CA ALA A 44 -10.91 1.37 -5.86
C ALA A 44 -11.00 2.81 -5.31
N GLU A 45 -12.09 3.14 -4.60
CA GLU A 45 -12.27 4.47 -3.99
C GLU A 45 -11.28 4.72 -2.84
N ASP A 46 -11.00 3.69 -2.04
CA ASP A 46 -10.00 3.76 -0.96
C ASP A 46 -8.57 3.94 -1.50
N ALA A 47 -8.33 3.62 -2.77
CA ALA A 47 -7.04 3.88 -3.40
C ALA A 47 -6.71 5.38 -3.37
N GLU A 48 -7.70 6.28 -3.42
CA GLU A 48 -7.45 7.72 -3.36
C GLU A 48 -6.85 8.18 -2.03
N LYS A 49 -7.06 7.44 -0.95
CA LYS A 49 -6.48 7.72 0.38
C LYS A 49 -5.00 7.36 0.45
N LEU A 50 -4.49 6.60 -0.52
CA LEU A 50 -3.09 6.22 -0.58
C LEU A 50 -2.20 7.43 -0.82
N VAL A 51 -1.14 7.51 -0.03
CA VAL A 51 -0.15 8.59 -0.11
C VAL A 51 1.22 7.96 -0.16
N TRP A 52 2.04 8.40 -1.10
CA TRP A 52 3.42 7.97 -1.22
C TRP A 52 4.36 9.15 -0.94
N ASN A 53 5.03 9.11 0.21
CA ASN A 53 5.95 10.17 0.65
C ASN A 53 7.22 9.58 1.29
N SER A 54 8.24 10.41 1.47
CA SER A 54 9.50 9.99 2.10
C SER A 54 9.31 9.48 3.55
N CYS A 55 8.24 9.91 4.23
CA CYS A 55 7.86 9.46 5.59
C CYS A 55 7.23 8.05 5.66
N CYS A 56 7.11 7.32 4.54
CA CYS A 56 6.59 5.95 4.52
C CYS A 56 7.59 4.94 5.13
N GLU A 57 8.05 5.12 6.36
CA GLU A 57 9.05 4.22 7.01
C GLU A 57 8.46 2.94 7.60
N ASN A 58 7.13 2.83 7.69
CA ASN A 58 6.50 1.67 8.29
C ASN A 58 6.66 0.42 7.43
N ASN A 59 7.15 -0.68 8.01
CA ASN A 59 7.19 -1.97 7.33
C ASN A 59 5.76 -2.54 7.26
N LEU A 60 5.15 -2.47 6.07
CA LEU A 60 3.80 -3.01 5.82
C LEU A 60 3.80 -4.55 5.73
N ALA A 61 4.96 -5.18 5.49
CA ALA A 61 5.05 -6.63 5.33
C ALA A 61 4.70 -7.38 6.63
N ALA A 62 4.85 -6.74 7.79
CA ALA A 62 4.47 -7.30 9.08
C ALA A 62 2.95 -7.55 9.22
N TYR A 63 2.11 -6.94 8.39
CA TYR A 63 0.66 -7.14 8.42
C TYR A 63 0.19 -8.31 7.55
N ILE A 64 1.02 -8.78 6.62
CA ILE A 64 0.72 -9.92 5.75
C ILE A 64 0.40 -11.22 6.53
N PRO A 65 1.17 -11.63 7.56
CA PRO A 65 0.91 -12.88 8.25
C PRO A 65 -0.47 -12.88 8.93
N GLY A 66 -1.35 -13.79 8.51
CA GLY A 66 -2.71 -13.94 9.04
C GLY A 66 -3.81 -13.43 8.12
N MET A 67 -3.48 -12.74 7.03
CA MET A 67 -4.47 -12.37 6.02
C MET A 67 -4.65 -13.49 4.99
N LYS A 68 -5.91 -13.73 4.58
CA LYS A 68 -6.28 -14.73 3.58
C LYS A 68 -6.79 -14.01 2.33
N GLY A 69 -6.32 -14.43 1.15
CA GLY A 69 -6.76 -13.88 -0.14
C GLY A 69 -5.60 -13.37 -1.00
N LYS A 70 -5.95 -12.68 -2.08
CA LYS A 70 -4.98 -12.04 -2.98
C LYS A 70 -4.65 -10.65 -2.44
N ILE A 71 -3.48 -10.50 -1.81
CA ILE A 71 -3.09 -9.26 -1.16
C ILE A 71 -2.04 -8.56 -2.01
N GLY A 72 -2.34 -7.35 -2.47
CA GLY A 72 -1.37 -6.43 -3.02
C GLY A 72 -0.68 -5.65 -1.90
N ILE A 73 0.62 -5.41 -2.03
CA ILE A 73 1.36 -4.57 -1.09
C ILE A 73 2.18 -3.55 -1.84
N ILE A 74 2.17 -2.31 -1.35
CA ILE A 74 3.00 -1.24 -1.88
C ILE A 74 4.27 -1.18 -1.04
N ALA A 75 5.34 -1.82 -1.52
CA ALA A 75 6.63 -1.87 -0.83
C ALA A 75 7.64 -0.91 -1.45
N LYS A 76 8.45 -0.27 -0.60
CA LYS A 76 9.68 0.41 -1.05
C LYS A 76 10.76 -0.61 -1.38
N GLY A 77 11.74 -0.21 -2.18
CA GLY A 77 12.87 -1.06 -2.56
C GLY A 77 13.61 -1.65 -1.36
N CYS A 78 13.67 -0.94 -0.23
CA CYS A 78 14.23 -1.43 1.04
C CYS A 78 13.37 -2.53 1.68
N ASP A 79 12.04 -2.41 1.62
CA ASP A 79 11.07 -3.37 2.16
C ASP A 79 10.90 -4.62 1.31
N SER A 80 11.30 -4.57 0.03
CA SER A 80 11.26 -5.74 -0.88
C SER A 80 12.04 -6.93 -0.31
N ARG A 81 13.11 -6.68 0.45
CA ARG A 81 13.92 -7.72 1.08
C ARG A 81 13.17 -8.44 2.21
N SER A 82 12.28 -7.74 2.91
CA SER A 82 11.43 -8.31 3.97
C SER A 82 10.26 -9.12 3.39
N LEU A 83 9.85 -8.85 2.15
CA LEU A 83 8.78 -9.59 1.49
C LEU A 83 9.20 -10.98 1.00
N VAL A 84 10.44 -11.12 0.51
CA VAL A 84 10.95 -12.39 -0.05
C VAL A 84 11.35 -13.39 1.05
N GLY A 85 11.52 -12.93 2.29
CA GLY A 85 11.91 -13.77 3.44
C GLY A 85 10.76 -14.44 4.19
N HIS A 86 9.50 -14.23 3.77
CA HIS A 86 8.30 -14.78 4.38
C HIS A 86 7.65 -15.87 3.53
#